data_AF-A0AAV4FNS1-F1
#
_entry.id   AF-A0AAV4FNS1-F1
#
_cell.length_a   1.000
_cell.length_b   1.000
_cell.length_c   1.000
_cell.angle_alpha   90.00
_cell.angle_beta   90.00
_cell.angle_gamma   90.00
#
_symmetry.space_group_name_H-M   'P 1'
#
loop_
_entity.id
_entity.type
_entity.pdbx_description
1 polymer ?
#
loop_
_entity_poly.entity_id
_entity_poly.type
_entity_poly.pdbx_seq_one_letter_code
_entity_poly.pdbx_strand_id
1 'polypeptide(L)'
;MTALTPVTPLALTPVSRSRSRSGSRGRGRSRRRRIAGIDMSAAFDTINRETLLNILEDIVNEDEHRIIRFLLNNTIIDTKIIGGTKKKKETNWQTTKKLGTLLGDQEDIERRKQLSSAALVKLKNVWLKEDKITKNTKLKLYKALVKSVLTYNCGTWAPTQSQEERLNAFHRKQLKKVLNIKYPVKITNSSLYNKCSERPLSIFILESRWRLFGHILRRDSRIPANQAMSGYFVTEGSKFKGRPLTTLPVVLNRDLS
;
A
#
# COMPACT_ATOMS: atom_id res chain seq x y z
N MET A 1 42.47 -59.44 -36.90
CA MET A 1 42.10 -58.08 -36.48
C MET A 1 40.61 -57.91 -36.78
N THR A 2 39.75 -58.31 -35.83
CA THR A 2 38.85 -57.43 -35.05
C THR A 2 37.69 -56.89 -35.91
N ALA A 3 36.62 -57.66 -36.08
CA ALA A 3 35.38 -57.69 -35.28
C ALA A 3 34.45 -56.50 -35.55
N LEU A 4 33.19 -56.77 -35.97
CA LEU A 4 31.97 -56.05 -35.57
C LEU A 4 30.73 -56.89 -35.94
N THR A 5 29.87 -57.13 -34.95
CA THR A 5 28.58 -57.84 -34.99
C THR A 5 27.39 -56.86 -35.19
N PRO A 6 26.20 -57.32 -35.62
CA PRO A 6 25.00 -56.50 -35.74
C PRO A 6 24.02 -56.72 -34.56
N VAL A 7 23.27 -55.68 -34.14
CA VAL A 7 22.12 -55.81 -33.23
C VAL A 7 20.95 -54.90 -33.64
N THR A 8 19.76 -55.50 -33.51
CA THR A 8 18.38 -55.25 -33.93
C THR A 8 17.64 -54.05 -33.27
N PRO A 9 16.60 -53.46 -33.91
CA PRO A 9 15.73 -52.44 -33.29
C PRO A 9 14.45 -53.01 -32.65
N LEU A 10 13.96 -52.36 -31.58
CA LEU A 10 12.81 -52.76 -30.75
C LEU A 10 11.55 -51.91 -31.01
N ALA A 11 10.50 -52.60 -31.48
CA ALA A 11 9.03 -52.50 -31.32
C ALA A 11 8.26 -51.17 -31.05
N LEU A 12 7.17 -51.04 -31.83
CA LEU A 12 5.98 -50.19 -31.67
C LEU A 12 4.97 -50.79 -30.65
N THR A 13 4.13 -49.96 -30.01
CA THR A 13 2.63 -49.98 -30.12
C THR A 13 1.92 -48.96 -29.19
N PRO A 14 0.68 -48.52 -29.53
CA PRO A 14 -0.08 -47.46 -28.85
C PRO A 14 -1.25 -47.97 -27.99
N VAL A 15 -1.75 -47.16 -27.04
CA VAL A 15 -3.00 -47.42 -26.29
C VAL A 15 -3.96 -46.22 -26.34
N SER A 16 -5.24 -46.56 -26.39
CA SER A 16 -6.40 -45.85 -26.91
C SER A 16 -7.29 -45.20 -25.83
N ARG A 17 -8.01 -44.15 -26.26
CA ARG A 17 -9.39 -43.69 -25.90
C ARG A 17 -9.93 -43.87 -24.47
N SER A 18 -10.53 -42.79 -23.93
CA SER A 18 -12.00 -42.60 -23.96
C SER A 18 -12.47 -41.26 -23.34
N ARG A 19 -13.57 -40.73 -23.92
CA ARG A 19 -14.37 -39.56 -23.52
C ARG A 19 -15.55 -40.01 -22.65
N SER A 20 -16.02 -39.19 -21.71
CA SER A 20 -17.44 -38.79 -21.52
C SER A 20 -17.56 -37.82 -20.32
N ARG A 21 -18.04 -36.58 -20.47
CA ARG A 21 -19.43 -36.04 -20.60
C ARG A 21 -20.20 -35.90 -19.27
N SER A 22 -20.26 -34.65 -18.81
CA SER A 22 -21.42 -33.90 -18.27
C SER A 22 -22.38 -34.55 -17.26
N GLY A 23 -22.50 -33.92 -16.09
CA GLY A 23 -23.66 -33.99 -15.21
C GLY A 23 -23.88 -32.66 -14.48
N SER A 24 -24.95 -31.95 -14.83
CA SER A 24 -25.37 -30.66 -14.27
C SER A 24 -26.40 -30.82 -13.15
N ARG A 25 -26.44 -29.80 -12.26
CA ARG A 25 -27.57 -29.27 -11.45
C ARG A 25 -27.52 -29.53 -9.95
N GLY A 26 -27.76 -28.44 -9.20
CA GLY A 26 -28.16 -28.48 -7.79
C GLY A 26 -27.82 -27.21 -7.01
N ARG A 27 -28.51 -26.09 -7.28
CA ARG A 27 -28.48 -24.91 -6.39
C ARG A 27 -29.15 -25.26 -5.06
N GLY A 28 -28.37 -25.62 -4.05
CA GLY A 28 -28.78 -25.63 -2.65
C GLY A 28 -28.57 -24.26 -2.02
N ARG A 29 -29.62 -23.44 -1.96
CA ARG A 29 -29.61 -22.10 -1.36
C ARG A 29 -29.67 -22.25 0.17
N SER A 30 -28.53 -22.51 0.83
CA SER A 30 -28.47 -22.47 2.29
C SER A 30 -28.53 -21.02 2.76
N ARG A 31 -29.68 -20.65 3.34
CA ARG A 31 -29.98 -19.32 3.86
C ARG A 31 -29.11 -19.07 5.10
N ARG A 32 -27.92 -18.47 4.91
CA ARG A 32 -27.14 -17.86 5.99
C ARG A 32 -27.96 -16.68 6.54
N ARG A 33 -28.70 -16.90 7.64
CA ARG A 33 -29.39 -15.81 8.36
C ARG A 33 -28.30 -14.90 8.92
N ARG A 34 -28.11 -13.75 8.26
CA ARG A 34 -27.29 -12.65 8.77
C ARG A 34 -28.14 -11.92 9.80
N ILE A 35 -27.80 -12.05 11.08
CA ILE A 35 -28.16 -11.03 12.06
C ILE A 35 -26.89 -10.19 12.25
N ALA A 36 -27.02 -8.89 12.00
CA ALA A 36 -26.00 -7.85 12.23
C ALA A 36 -24.70 -7.85 11.41
N GLY A 37 -24.65 -8.44 10.20
CA GLY A 37 -23.75 -8.00 9.11
C GLY A 37 -22.23 -8.01 9.33
N ILE A 38 -21.71 -8.47 10.47
CA ILE A 38 -20.28 -8.53 10.80
C ILE A 38 -19.90 -10.00 10.94
N ASP A 39 -18.99 -10.46 10.08
CA ASP A 39 -18.40 -11.80 10.17
C ASP A 39 -17.20 -11.74 11.13
N MET A 40 -17.44 -12.13 12.39
CA MET A 40 -16.46 -12.11 13.48
C MET A 40 -15.59 -13.38 13.55
N SER A 41 -15.75 -14.32 12.61
CA SER A 41 -15.14 -15.65 12.66
C SER A 41 -13.60 -15.60 12.80
N ALA A 42 -12.95 -14.60 12.20
CA ALA A 42 -11.49 -14.47 12.21
C ALA A 42 -10.91 -13.70 13.42
N ALA A 43 -11.76 -13.10 14.26
CA ALA A 43 -11.30 -12.23 15.35
C ALA A 43 -10.92 -13.01 16.63
N PHE A 44 -11.42 -14.24 16.78
CA PHE A 44 -11.29 -15.03 18.02
C PHE A 44 -10.46 -16.30 17.88
N ASP A 45 -9.87 -16.57 16.70
CA ASP A 45 -9.10 -17.79 16.42
C ASP A 45 -7.79 -17.91 17.23
N THR A 46 -7.34 -16.85 17.89
CA THR A 46 -6.04 -16.81 18.61
C THR A 46 -6.19 -16.84 20.14
N ILE A 47 -7.40 -16.88 20.68
CA ILE A 47 -7.65 -16.79 22.12
C ILE A 47 -8.02 -18.16 22.68
N ASN A 48 -7.33 -18.59 23.74
CA ASN A 48 -7.64 -19.82 24.45
C ASN A 48 -9.03 -19.71 25.11
N ARG A 49 -9.97 -20.53 24.66
CA ARG A 49 -11.41 -20.37 24.94
C ARG A 49 -11.74 -20.56 26.42
N GLU A 50 -11.04 -21.47 27.09
CA GLU A 50 -11.23 -21.75 28.51
C GLU A 50 -10.84 -20.54 29.37
N THR A 51 -9.71 -19.90 29.05
CA THR A 51 -9.24 -18.71 29.75
C THR A 51 -10.17 -17.52 29.54
N LEU A 52 -10.70 -17.38 28.32
CA LEU A 52 -11.66 -16.31 27.99
C LEU A 52 -13.00 -16.49 28.71
N LEU A 53 -13.51 -17.72 28.80
CA LEU A 53 -14.76 -18.00 29.51
C LEU A 53 -14.61 -17.75 31.01
N ASN A 54 -13.50 -18.16 31.62
CA ASN A 54 -13.26 -17.90 33.06
C ASN A 54 -13.16 -16.40 33.38
N ILE A 55 -12.57 -15.59 32.50
CA ILE A 55 -12.50 -14.14 32.68
C ILE A 55 -13.87 -13.48 32.50
N LEU A 56 -14.70 -14.00 31.58
CA LEU A 56 -16.02 -13.45 31.30
C LEU A 56 -17.08 -13.85 32.35
N GLU A 57 -16.83 -14.89 33.14
CA GLU A 57 -17.73 -15.34 34.21
C GLU A 57 -17.84 -14.32 35.36
N ASP A 58 -16.75 -13.60 35.65
CA ASP A 58 -16.70 -12.56 36.69
C ASP A 58 -17.32 -11.22 36.26
N ILE A 59 -17.54 -11.02 34.96
CA ILE A 59 -17.88 -9.71 34.39
C ILE A 59 -19.32 -9.68 33.85
N VAL A 60 -19.92 -10.84 33.54
CA VAL A 60 -21.13 -10.95 32.73
C VAL A 60 -22.20 -11.78 33.46
N ASN A 61 -23.47 -11.39 33.34
CA ASN A 61 -24.60 -12.08 33.98
C ASN A 61 -24.74 -13.54 33.51
N GLU A 62 -25.24 -14.43 34.39
CA GLU A 62 -25.41 -15.88 34.14
C GLU A 62 -26.09 -16.21 32.80
N ASP A 63 -27.15 -15.48 32.44
CA ASP A 63 -27.90 -15.73 31.21
C ASP A 63 -27.11 -15.35 29.95
N GLU A 64 -26.36 -14.25 30.02
CA GLU A 64 -25.48 -13.81 28.94
C GLU A 64 -24.28 -14.76 28.79
N HIS A 65 -23.76 -15.27 29.91
CA HIS A 65 -22.70 -16.27 29.93
C HIS A 65 -23.16 -17.60 29.29
N ARG A 66 -24.39 -18.04 29.57
CA ARG A 66 -25.00 -19.24 28.95
C ARG A 66 -25.18 -19.09 27.45
N ILE A 67 -25.60 -17.92 26.97
CA ILE A 67 -25.73 -17.62 25.54
C ILE A 67 -24.36 -17.67 24.85
N ILE A 68 -23.33 -17.09 25.45
CA ILE A 68 -21.96 -17.11 24.90
C ILE A 68 -21.40 -18.54 24.85
N ARG A 69 -21.57 -19.33 25.92
CA ARG A 69 -21.20 -20.76 25.92
C ARG A 69 -21.93 -21.53 24.82
N PHE A 70 -23.22 -21.30 24.64
CA PHE A 70 -24.02 -21.96 23.60
C PHE A 70 -23.59 -21.57 22.17
N LEU A 71 -23.25 -20.30 21.94
CA LEU A 71 -22.79 -19.80 20.65
C LEU A 71 -21.40 -20.34 20.26
N LEU A 72 -20.49 -20.48 21.23
CA LEU A 72 -19.14 -20.98 21.00
C LEU A 72 -19.07 -22.50 20.78
N ASN A 73 -20.03 -23.27 21.32
CA ASN A 73 -20.02 -24.73 21.23
C ASN A 73 -20.44 -25.26 19.84
N ASN A 74 -21.24 -24.48 19.08
CA ASN A 74 -21.79 -24.91 17.79
C ASN A 74 -21.07 -24.33 16.56
N THR A 75 -19.99 -23.56 16.74
CA THR A 75 -19.17 -23.07 15.63
C THR A 75 -18.06 -24.08 15.32
N ILE A 76 -18.31 -24.96 14.35
CA ILE A 76 -17.25 -25.73 13.70
C ILE A 76 -16.45 -24.75 12.85
N ILE A 77 -15.23 -24.43 13.28
CA ILE A 77 -14.29 -23.61 12.52
C ILE A 77 -13.44 -24.56 11.70
N ASP A 78 -13.49 -24.44 10.37
CA ASP A 78 -12.59 -25.15 9.47
C ASP A 78 -11.15 -24.71 9.75
N THR A 79 -10.43 -25.43 10.61
CA THR A 79 -8.99 -25.23 10.78
C THR A 79 -8.29 -25.77 9.55
N LYS A 80 -7.94 -24.87 8.62
CA LYS A 80 -7.07 -25.20 7.49
C LYS A 80 -5.68 -25.49 8.04
N ILE A 81 -5.40 -26.74 8.42
CA ILE A 81 -4.05 -27.23 8.68
C ILE A 81 -3.29 -27.11 7.37
N ILE A 82 -2.52 -26.04 7.21
CA ILE A 82 -1.62 -25.89 6.08
C ILE A 82 -0.40 -26.75 6.38
N GLY A 83 -0.57 -28.06 6.14
CA GLY A 83 0.52 -29.00 5.93
C GLY A 83 1.26 -28.60 4.67
N GLY A 84 2.23 -27.71 4.84
CA GLY A 84 3.10 -27.22 3.81
C GLY A 84 4.07 -26.29 4.50
N THR A 85 5.35 -26.65 4.49
CA THR A 85 6.46 -25.89 5.06
C THR A 85 6.46 -24.47 4.50
N LYS A 86 5.69 -23.59 5.12
CA LYS A 86 5.81 -22.15 4.92
C LYS A 86 7.15 -21.78 5.55
N LYS A 87 8.19 -21.71 4.71
CA LYS A 87 9.35 -20.87 5.01
C LYS A 87 8.80 -19.55 5.55
N LYS A 88 9.14 -19.25 6.81
CA LYS A 88 8.79 -18.03 7.52
C LYS A 88 9.06 -16.87 6.55
N LYS A 89 8.01 -16.26 6.00
CA LYS A 89 8.15 -15.15 5.06
C LYS A 89 8.67 -14.00 5.90
N GLU A 90 9.98 -13.73 5.84
CA GLU A 90 10.58 -12.56 6.48
C GLU A 90 9.72 -11.35 6.12
N THR A 91 9.05 -10.78 7.12
CA THR A 91 8.20 -9.61 6.91
C THR A 91 9.12 -8.44 6.61
N ASN A 92 9.20 -8.04 5.35
CA ASN A 92 9.90 -6.82 4.97
C ASN A 92 9.20 -5.64 5.67
N TRP A 93 9.84 -5.10 6.72
CA TRP A 93 9.32 -4.01 7.56
C TRP A 93 8.92 -2.78 6.73
N GLN A 94 9.53 -2.59 5.56
CA GLN A 94 9.23 -1.51 4.62
C GLN A 94 7.79 -1.55 4.10
N THR A 95 7.19 -2.75 4.07
CA THR A 95 5.81 -2.98 3.59
C THR A 95 4.77 -2.94 4.71
N THR A 96 5.19 -2.76 5.97
CA THR A 96 4.27 -2.66 7.11
C THR A 96 3.50 -1.33 7.04
N LYS A 97 2.17 -1.41 7.12
CA LYS A 97 1.28 -0.25 7.04
C LYS A 97 0.98 0.31 8.43
N LYS A 98 1.27 1.58 8.67
CA LYS A 98 0.94 2.31 9.90
C LYS A 98 0.27 3.64 9.54
N LEU A 99 -0.89 3.91 10.15
CA LEU A 99 -1.68 5.14 9.93
C LEU A 99 -1.92 5.45 8.44
N GLY A 100 -2.06 4.42 7.60
CA GLY A 100 -2.31 4.58 6.17
C GLY A 100 -1.06 4.75 5.29
N THR A 101 0.13 4.91 5.86
CA THR A 101 1.43 5.01 5.17
C THR A 101 2.23 3.71 5.33
N LEU A 102 3.03 3.37 4.33
CA LEU A 102 4.03 2.30 4.42
C LEU A 102 5.31 2.82 5.05
N LEU A 103 6.01 1.98 5.81
CA LEU A 103 7.20 2.41 6.55
C LEU A 103 8.41 2.65 5.66
N GLY A 104 8.46 2.02 4.48
CA GLY A 104 9.47 2.28 3.46
C GLY A 104 9.08 3.47 2.58
N ASP A 105 10.01 4.41 2.39
CA ASP A 105 9.80 5.62 1.60
C ASP A 105 9.46 5.29 0.15
N GLN A 106 10.20 4.38 -0.48
CA GLN A 106 10.00 4.02 -1.88
C GLN A 106 8.66 3.32 -2.10
N GLU A 107 8.30 2.42 -1.19
CA GLU A 107 7.04 1.69 -1.19
C GLU A 107 5.85 2.63 -0.99
N ASP A 108 5.95 3.58 -0.04
CA ASP A 108 4.88 4.55 0.19
C ASP A 108 4.71 5.49 -1.00
N ILE A 109 5.81 6.03 -1.56
CA ILE A 109 5.78 6.88 -2.75
C ILE A 109 5.05 6.18 -3.91
N GLU A 110 5.40 4.92 -4.18
CA GLU A 110 4.78 4.16 -5.27
C GLU A 110 3.30 3.89 -4.99
N ARG A 111 2.97 3.53 -3.74
CA ARG A 111 1.58 3.36 -3.32
C ARG A 111 0.78 4.65 -3.46
N ARG A 112 1.33 5.82 -3.11
CA ARG A 112 0.66 7.12 -3.28
C ARG A 112 0.44 7.47 -4.75
N LYS A 113 1.41 7.19 -5.62
CA LYS A 113 1.24 7.34 -7.07
C LYS A 113 0.08 6.48 -7.59
N GLN A 114 -0.03 5.24 -7.14
CA GLN A 114 -1.14 4.35 -7.51
C GLN A 114 -2.48 4.86 -7.01
N LEU A 115 -2.59 5.24 -5.73
CA LEU A 115 -3.83 5.78 -5.14
C LEU A 115 -4.27 7.08 -5.82
N SER A 116 -3.33 7.98 -6.05
CA SER A 116 -3.60 9.25 -6.75
C SER A 116 -4.05 9.00 -8.20
N SER A 117 -3.44 8.03 -8.88
CA SER A 117 -3.88 7.61 -10.23
C SER A 117 -5.30 7.04 -10.21
N ALA A 118 -5.63 6.20 -9.23
CA ALA A 118 -6.96 5.65 -9.08
C ALA A 118 -8.00 6.76 -8.81
N ALA A 119 -7.69 7.73 -7.96
CA ALA A 119 -8.55 8.89 -7.71
C ALA A 119 -8.77 9.72 -8.99
N LEU A 120 -7.71 9.93 -9.78
CA LEU A 120 -7.81 10.66 -11.05
C LEU A 120 -8.71 9.92 -12.06
N VAL A 121 -8.59 8.59 -12.15
CA VAL A 121 -9.43 7.76 -13.05
C VAL A 121 -10.89 7.72 -12.59
N LYS A 122 -11.17 7.67 -11.29
CA LYS A 122 -12.54 7.78 -10.76
C LYS A 122 -13.24 9.06 -11.23
N LEU A 123 -12.49 10.15 -11.35
CA LEU A 123 -12.98 11.45 -11.82
C LEU A 123 -12.82 11.64 -13.34
N LYS A 124 -12.58 10.59 -14.13
CA LYS A 124 -12.35 10.69 -15.59
C LYS A 124 -13.41 11.52 -16.34
N ASN A 125 -14.67 11.37 -15.96
CA ASN A 125 -15.80 12.04 -16.59
C ASN A 125 -15.78 13.56 -16.37
N VAL A 126 -15.20 14.01 -15.25
CA VAL A 126 -15.04 15.43 -14.91
C VAL A 126 -13.99 16.09 -15.81
N TRP A 127 -12.89 15.37 -16.07
CA TRP A 127 -11.79 15.90 -16.88
C TRP A 127 -12.14 15.94 -18.37
N LEU A 128 -12.79 14.88 -18.86
CA LEU A 128 -13.16 14.70 -20.27
C LEU A 128 -14.29 15.61 -20.75
N LYS A 129 -15.19 16.04 -19.88
CA LYS A 129 -16.28 16.96 -20.23
C LYS A 129 -15.75 18.40 -20.17
N GLU A 130 -15.60 19.05 -21.31
CA GLU A 130 -15.10 20.43 -21.39
C GLU A 130 -16.20 21.46 -21.13
N ASP A 131 -17.44 21.16 -21.54
CA ASP A 131 -18.50 22.18 -21.63
C ASP A 131 -19.14 22.56 -20.29
N LYS A 132 -18.98 21.75 -19.24
CA LYS A 132 -19.71 21.94 -17.97
C LYS A 132 -18.87 22.53 -16.83
N ILE A 133 -17.53 22.49 -16.92
CA ILE A 133 -16.66 22.80 -15.79
C ILE A 133 -15.47 23.63 -16.24
N THR A 134 -15.33 24.81 -15.65
CA THR A 134 -14.20 25.72 -15.92
C THR A 134 -12.86 25.09 -15.52
N LYS A 135 -11.80 25.50 -16.21
CA LYS A 135 -10.43 25.02 -15.94
C LYS A 135 -10.01 25.25 -14.49
N ASN A 136 -10.36 26.41 -13.92
CA ASN A 136 -10.06 26.76 -12.53
C ASN A 136 -10.73 25.81 -11.54
N THR A 137 -12.00 25.43 -11.76
CA THR A 137 -12.70 24.47 -10.90
C THR A 137 -12.09 23.07 -11.03
N LYS A 138 -11.70 22.64 -12.24
CA LYS A 138 -10.97 21.38 -12.43
C LYS A 138 -9.66 21.35 -11.64
N LEU A 139 -8.90 22.45 -11.65
CA LEU A 139 -7.65 22.58 -10.90
C LEU A 139 -7.89 22.55 -9.39
N LYS A 140 -8.90 23.26 -8.88
CA LYS A 140 -9.28 23.21 -7.46
C LYS A 140 -9.64 21.78 -7.03
N LEU A 141 -10.43 21.07 -7.83
CA LEU A 141 -10.80 19.69 -7.56
C LEU A 141 -9.58 18.74 -7.58
N TYR A 142 -8.68 18.92 -8.53
CA TYR A 142 -7.43 18.18 -8.59
C TYR A 142 -6.58 18.38 -7.33
N LYS A 143 -6.41 19.65 -6.89
CA LYS A 143 -5.66 19.97 -5.67
C LYS A 143 -6.29 19.32 -4.44
N ALA A 144 -7.62 19.38 -4.33
CA ALA A 144 -8.35 18.88 -3.17
C ALA A 144 -8.40 17.35 -3.06
N LEU A 145 -8.56 16.62 -4.18
CA LEU A 145 -8.83 15.18 -4.16
C LEU A 145 -7.67 14.30 -4.64
N VAL A 146 -6.86 14.78 -5.59
CA VAL A 146 -5.83 13.96 -6.25
C VAL A 146 -4.44 14.31 -5.72
N LYS A 147 -4.12 15.61 -5.65
CA LYS A 147 -2.85 16.10 -5.10
C LYS A 147 -2.75 15.78 -3.61
N SER A 148 -3.81 16.01 -2.84
CA SER A 148 -3.87 15.68 -1.41
C SER A 148 -3.56 14.21 -1.10
N VAL A 149 -4.06 13.28 -1.92
CA VAL A 149 -3.76 11.83 -1.78
C VAL A 149 -2.30 11.55 -2.12
N LEU A 150 -1.76 12.20 -3.15
CA LEU A 150 -0.37 12.05 -3.57
C LEU A 150 0.60 12.58 -2.51
N THR A 151 0.30 13.72 -1.90
CA THR A 151 1.18 14.42 -0.95
C THR A 151 0.95 14.01 0.49
N TYR A 152 0.13 13.00 0.74
CA TYR A 152 -0.15 12.56 2.10
C TYR A 152 1.12 12.03 2.76
N ASN A 153 1.43 12.54 3.95
CA ASN A 153 2.65 12.23 4.70
C ASN A 153 3.96 12.45 3.93
N CYS A 154 3.98 13.25 2.86
CA CYS A 154 5.20 13.46 2.08
C CYS A 154 6.34 14.14 2.87
N GLY A 155 6.03 14.79 4.00
CA GLY A 155 7.03 15.37 4.89
C GLY A 155 7.93 14.33 5.57
N THR A 156 7.51 13.06 5.66
CA THR A 156 8.33 11.98 6.23
C THR A 156 9.20 11.28 5.18
N TRP A 157 9.08 11.63 3.91
CA TRP A 157 9.88 11.01 2.86
C TRP A 157 11.27 11.64 2.76
N ALA A 158 12.29 10.79 2.59
CA ALA A 158 13.65 11.19 2.26
C ALA A 158 14.00 10.77 0.80
N PRO A 159 13.32 11.34 -0.22
CA PRO A 159 13.56 10.93 -1.60
C PRO A 159 14.97 11.35 -2.08
N THR A 160 15.52 10.53 -2.96
CA THR A 160 16.67 10.87 -3.80
C THR A 160 16.25 11.86 -4.89
N GLN A 161 17.21 12.61 -5.43
CA GLN A 161 16.98 13.56 -6.53
C GLN A 161 16.28 12.92 -7.73
N SER A 162 16.68 11.70 -8.10
CA SER A 162 16.02 10.95 -9.20
C SER A 162 14.55 10.63 -8.89
N GLN A 163 14.22 10.31 -7.63
CA GLN A 163 12.83 10.09 -7.22
C GLN A 163 12.02 11.39 -7.26
N GLU A 164 12.59 12.52 -6.84
CA GLU A 164 11.94 13.84 -6.92
C GLU A 164 11.65 14.24 -8.38
N GLU A 165 12.58 14.02 -9.30
CA GLU A 165 12.39 14.26 -10.73
C GLU A 165 11.28 13.39 -11.33
N ARG A 166 11.25 12.10 -10.96
CA ARG A 166 10.18 11.16 -11.36
C ARG A 166 8.82 11.59 -10.81
N LEU A 167 8.78 12.08 -9.56
CA LEU A 167 7.57 12.64 -8.94
C LEU A 167 7.09 13.90 -9.67
N ASN A 168 8.01 14.80 -10.02
CA ASN A 168 7.71 15.98 -10.83
C ASN A 168 7.19 15.61 -12.23
N ALA A 169 7.75 14.59 -12.87
CA ALA A 169 7.25 14.07 -14.15
C ALA A 169 5.85 13.47 -14.01
N PHE A 170 5.60 12.71 -12.94
CA PHE A 170 4.30 12.13 -12.64
C PHE A 170 3.23 13.21 -12.40
N HIS A 171 3.54 14.23 -11.60
CA HIS A 171 2.66 15.37 -11.35
C HIS A 171 2.29 16.11 -12.65
N ARG A 172 3.27 16.41 -13.51
CA ARG A 172 3.03 17.03 -14.83
C ARG A 172 2.13 16.16 -15.72
N LYS A 173 2.31 14.84 -15.70
CA LYS A 173 1.45 13.89 -16.44
C LYS A 173 0.00 13.96 -15.96
N GLN A 174 -0.23 14.09 -14.65
CA GLN A 174 -1.58 14.28 -14.10
C GLN A 174 -2.18 15.62 -14.51
N LEU A 175 -1.42 16.73 -14.43
CA LEU A 175 -1.90 18.06 -14.84
C LEU A 175 -2.33 18.10 -16.31
N LYS A 176 -1.54 17.48 -17.21
CA LYS A 176 -1.92 17.36 -18.63
C LYS A 176 -3.25 16.62 -18.82
N LYS A 177 -3.49 15.55 -18.05
CA LYS A 177 -4.77 14.81 -18.07
C LYS A 177 -5.94 15.66 -17.56
N VAL A 178 -5.74 16.42 -16.49
CA VAL A 178 -6.78 17.29 -15.91
C VAL A 178 -7.21 18.39 -16.90
N LEU A 179 -6.24 18.95 -17.62
CA LEU A 179 -6.47 19.96 -18.66
C LEU A 179 -6.88 19.34 -20.02
N ASN A 180 -7.03 18.01 -20.11
CA ASN A 180 -7.35 17.28 -21.33
C ASN A 180 -6.41 17.60 -22.53
N ILE A 181 -5.14 17.91 -22.24
CA ILE A 181 -4.15 18.19 -23.30
C ILE A 181 -3.77 16.86 -23.95
N LYS A 182 -4.15 16.70 -25.22
CA LYS A 182 -3.83 15.55 -26.06
C LYS A 182 -2.78 15.90 -27.10
N TYR A 183 -2.07 14.88 -27.58
CA TYR A 183 -1.29 14.99 -28.82
C TYR A 183 -2.21 15.46 -29.95
N PRO A 184 -1.78 16.36 -30.87
CA PRO A 184 -0.41 16.81 -31.16
C PRO A 184 0.04 18.07 -30.41
N VAL A 185 -0.76 18.60 -29.47
CA VAL A 185 -0.45 19.88 -28.79
C VAL A 185 0.79 19.74 -27.90
N LYS A 186 1.87 20.45 -28.26
CA LYS A 186 3.11 20.53 -27.47
C LYS A 186 3.06 21.74 -26.54
N ILE A 187 3.36 21.53 -25.25
CA ILE A 187 3.40 22.57 -24.22
C ILE A 187 4.67 22.40 -23.40
N THR A 188 5.39 23.50 -23.18
CA THR A 188 6.59 23.54 -22.33
C THR A 188 6.24 23.33 -20.86
N ASN A 189 7.19 22.81 -20.07
CA ASN A 189 6.93 22.54 -18.65
C ASN A 189 6.58 23.81 -17.86
N SER A 190 7.26 24.93 -18.13
CA SER A 190 6.99 26.23 -17.52
C SER A 190 5.60 26.76 -17.87
N SER A 191 5.20 26.68 -19.15
CA SER A 191 3.86 27.09 -19.58
C SER A 191 2.76 26.25 -18.93
N LEU A 192 2.98 24.94 -18.75
CA LEU A 192 2.03 24.07 -18.06
C LEU A 192 1.82 24.50 -16.59
N TYR A 193 2.90 24.79 -15.88
CA TYR A 193 2.82 25.27 -14.49
C TYR A 193 2.16 26.64 -14.38
N ASN A 194 2.48 27.57 -15.27
CA ASN A 194 1.88 28.90 -15.32
C ASN A 194 0.36 28.81 -15.58
N LYS A 195 -0.07 27.96 -16.52
CA LYS A 195 -1.49 27.72 -16.82
C LYS A 195 -2.26 27.12 -15.64
N CYS A 196 -1.61 26.30 -14.83
CA CYS A 196 -2.22 25.67 -13.66
C CYS A 196 -2.11 26.50 -12.38
N SER A 197 -1.37 27.61 -12.41
CA SER A 197 -0.91 28.35 -11.22
C SER A 197 -0.40 27.38 -10.13
N GLU A 198 0.47 26.47 -10.54
CA GLU A 198 1.04 25.40 -9.71
C GLU A 198 2.55 25.37 -9.82
N ARG A 199 3.20 24.79 -8.81
CA ARG A 199 4.65 24.65 -8.73
C ARG A 199 5.05 23.18 -8.90
N PRO A 200 6.33 22.88 -9.18
CA PRO A 200 6.84 21.53 -9.08
C PRO A 200 6.51 20.88 -7.74
N LEU A 201 6.22 19.58 -7.76
CA LEU A 201 5.85 18.83 -6.57
C LEU A 201 7.00 18.75 -5.56
N SER A 202 8.25 18.76 -6.03
CA SER A 202 9.43 18.80 -5.18
C SER A 202 9.42 19.97 -4.20
N ILE A 203 8.99 21.16 -4.63
CA ILE A 203 8.88 22.34 -3.75
C ILE A 203 7.87 22.10 -2.63
N PHE A 204 6.73 21.48 -2.95
CA PHE A 204 5.71 21.15 -1.94
C PHE A 204 6.21 20.10 -0.93
N ILE A 205 6.98 19.12 -1.39
CA ILE A 205 7.60 18.09 -0.53
C ILE A 205 8.61 18.75 0.40
N LEU A 206 9.45 19.64 -0.13
CA LEU A 206 10.41 20.43 0.66
C LEU A 206 9.67 21.24 1.74
N GLU A 207 8.67 22.04 1.37
CA GLU A 207 7.86 22.82 2.34
C GLU A 207 7.22 21.92 3.41
N SER A 208 6.70 20.76 3.01
CA SER A 208 6.09 19.80 3.94
C SER A 208 7.09 19.16 4.90
N ARG A 209 8.32 18.89 4.43
CA ARG A 209 9.43 18.34 5.20
C ARG A 209 9.90 19.34 6.26
N TRP A 210 10.11 20.59 5.85
CA TRP A 210 10.48 21.68 6.77
C TRP A 210 9.37 21.99 7.77
N ARG A 211 8.10 21.94 7.36
CA ARG A 211 6.97 22.09 8.28
C ARG A 211 6.94 20.97 9.32
N LEU A 212 7.25 19.73 8.93
CA LEU A 212 7.37 18.61 9.87
C LEU A 212 8.56 18.81 10.82
N PHE A 213 9.72 19.21 10.29
CA PHE A 213 10.90 19.49 11.11
C PHE A 213 10.63 20.56 12.17
N GLY A 214 10.05 21.70 11.77
CA GLY A 214 9.64 22.74 12.71
C GLY A 214 8.52 22.32 13.66
N HIS A 215 7.71 21.31 13.31
CA HIS A 215 6.76 20.72 14.26
C HIS A 215 7.47 19.85 15.30
N ILE A 216 8.46 19.05 14.90
CA ILE A 216 9.26 18.22 15.80
C ILE A 216 10.00 19.10 16.83
N LEU A 217 10.65 20.18 16.38
CA LEU A 217 11.41 21.09 17.26
C LEU A 217 10.54 21.82 18.29
N ARG A 218 9.26 22.09 17.97
CA ARG A 218 8.33 22.75 18.90
C ARG A 218 7.71 21.81 19.92
N ARG A 219 7.96 20.50 19.82
CA ARG A 219 7.43 19.50 20.74
C ARG A 219 8.43 19.20 21.84
N ASP A 220 7.95 18.69 22.98
CA ASP A 220 8.76 18.32 24.14
C ASP A 220 9.97 17.45 23.74
N SER A 221 11.13 17.71 24.34
CA SER A 221 12.39 17.01 24.10
C SER A 221 12.32 15.52 24.45
N ARG A 222 11.34 15.09 25.25
CA ARG A 222 11.10 13.68 25.60
C ARG A 222 10.44 12.87 24.49
N ILE A 223 9.93 13.52 23.44
CA ILE A 223 9.28 12.80 22.33
C ILE A 223 10.33 12.07 21.49
N PRO A 224 10.11 10.78 21.14
CA PRO A 224 11.09 9.99 20.39
C PRO A 224 11.58 10.66 19.10
N ALA A 225 10.71 11.37 18.38
CA ALA A 225 11.08 12.10 17.17
C ALA A 225 12.05 13.27 17.44
N ASN A 226 11.88 13.99 18.56
CA ASN A 226 12.78 15.09 18.94
C ASN A 226 14.11 14.53 19.45
N GLN A 227 14.07 13.47 20.28
CA GLN A 227 15.28 12.75 20.72
C GLN A 227 16.10 12.20 19.56
N ALA A 228 15.45 11.55 18.58
CA ALA A 228 16.12 11.01 17.40
C ALA A 228 16.75 12.12 16.53
N MET A 229 16.05 13.25 16.38
CA MET A 229 16.57 14.40 15.63
C MET A 229 17.76 15.05 16.34
N SER A 230 17.64 15.27 17.65
CA SER A 230 18.72 15.80 18.49
C SER A 230 19.93 14.88 18.49
N GLY A 231 19.72 13.57 18.65
CA GLY A 231 20.78 12.57 18.59
C GLY A 231 21.55 12.62 17.27
N TYR A 232 20.85 12.70 16.13
CA TYR A 232 21.50 12.77 14.82
C TYR A 232 22.48 13.95 14.69
N PHE A 233 22.12 15.14 15.19
CA PHE A 233 22.96 16.34 15.10
C PHE A 233 24.06 16.42 16.17
N VAL A 234 23.87 15.77 17.32
CA VAL A 234 24.84 15.79 18.44
C VAL A 234 25.96 14.75 18.24
N THR A 235 25.73 13.69 17.45
CA THR A 235 26.74 12.63 17.30
C THR A 235 27.92 13.08 16.42
N GLU A 236 28.97 13.61 17.03
CA GLU A 236 30.33 13.72 16.46
C GLU A 236 31.07 12.37 16.47
N GLY A 237 30.33 11.27 16.33
CA GLY A 237 30.88 9.91 16.38
C GLY A 237 31.59 9.50 15.09
N SER A 238 32.39 8.43 15.20
CA SER A 238 33.02 7.73 14.06
C SER A 238 32.02 7.54 12.92
N LYS A 239 32.27 8.21 11.78
CA LYS A 239 31.44 8.10 10.58
C LYS A 239 31.50 6.65 10.10
N PHE A 240 30.35 6.01 9.99
CA PHE A 240 30.24 4.65 9.44
C PHE A 240 30.92 4.61 8.05
N LYS A 241 31.79 3.62 7.82
CA LYS A 241 32.48 3.48 6.53
C LYS A 241 31.48 3.12 5.42
N GLY A 242 31.45 3.91 4.35
CA GLY A 242 30.59 3.69 3.19
C GLY A 242 29.61 4.83 2.92
N ARG A 243 28.71 4.64 1.94
CA ARG A 243 27.69 5.64 1.60
C ARG A 243 26.63 5.67 2.71
N PRO A 244 26.38 6.82 3.36
CA PRO A 244 25.32 6.91 4.35
C PRO A 244 23.95 6.69 3.69
N LEU A 245 23.06 6.00 4.41
CA LEU A 245 21.68 5.83 3.99
C LEU A 245 20.99 7.19 3.88
N THR A 246 20.07 7.34 2.92
CA THR A 246 19.27 8.56 2.79
C THR A 246 18.23 8.60 3.91
N THR A 247 18.51 9.35 4.96
CA THR A 247 17.58 9.61 6.07
C THR A 247 17.05 11.05 6.00
N LEU A 248 15.96 11.33 6.72
CA LEU A 248 15.37 12.67 6.77
C LEU A 248 16.39 13.76 7.15
N PRO A 249 17.25 13.61 8.18
CA PRO A 249 18.25 14.62 8.50
C PRO A 249 19.30 14.83 7.40
N VAL A 250 19.73 13.78 6.71
CA VAL A 250 20.66 13.89 5.55
C VAL A 250 20.02 14.74 4.44
N VAL A 251 18.73 14.53 4.18
CA VAL A 251 18.01 15.27 3.16
C VAL A 251 17.75 16.72 3.60
N LEU A 252 17.43 16.96 4.88
CA LEU A 252 17.32 18.32 5.42
C LEU A 252 18.62 19.11 5.30
N ASN A 253 19.77 18.46 5.54
CA ASN A 253 21.07 19.11 5.34
C ASN A 253 21.33 19.44 3.87
N ARG A 254 20.93 18.54 2.95
CA ARG A 254 20.99 18.79 1.50
C ARG A 254 20.11 19.98 1.08
N ASP A 255 18.94 20.15 1.70
CA ASP A 255 18.04 21.27 1.36
C ASP A 255 18.61 22.63 1.75
N LEU A 256 19.55 22.69 2.69
CA LEU A 256 20.25 23.91 3.12
C LEU A 256 21.49 24.23 2.28
N SER A 257 22.02 23.26 1.53
CA SER A 257 23.23 23.38 0.71
C SER A 257 22.90 23.91 -0.68
#